data_AF-A0A7S3IPS6-F1
#
_entry.id   AF-A0A7S3IPS6-F1
#
_cell.length_a   1.000
_cell.length_b   1.000
_cell.length_c   1.000
_cell.angle_alpha   90.00
_cell.angle_beta   90.00
_cell.angle_gamma   90.00
#
_symmetry.space_group_name_H-M   'P 1'
#
loop_
_entity.id
_entity.type
_entity.pdbx_description
1 polymer ?
#
loop_
_entity_poly.entity_id
_entity_poly.type
_entity_poly.pdbx_seq_one_letter_code
_entity_poly.pdbx_strand_id
1 'polypeptide(L)'
;MMEHGSGLPPKTPNYGKTPKYIEKFKAEAREKAILKEEERAAKYRPPGTKQISEEERVRTLEQLLVNKNEVMKMLMQLPITLRTDSLKSQKTQLEKKLEQLEKTIEMFSRRTVYVKAN
;
A
#
# COMPACT_ATOMS: atom_id res chain seq x y z
N MET A 1 16.25 -33.59 -63.29
CA MET A 1 16.46 -32.12 -63.29
C MET A 1 15.44 -31.49 -62.37
N MET A 2 15.89 -30.84 -61.30
CA MET A 2 15.47 -29.52 -60.80
C MET A 2 15.85 -29.44 -59.31
N GLU A 3 17.04 -28.92 -59.04
CA GLU A 3 17.50 -28.51 -57.71
C GLU A 3 16.74 -27.25 -57.31
N HIS A 4 15.82 -27.36 -56.35
CA HIS A 4 15.16 -26.19 -55.77
C HIS A 4 16.14 -25.49 -54.82
N GLY A 5 16.78 -24.43 -55.32
CA GLY A 5 17.68 -23.58 -54.54
C GLY A 5 16.97 -22.95 -53.34
N SER A 6 17.24 -23.46 -52.15
CA SER A 6 16.82 -22.90 -50.86
C SER A 6 17.73 -21.73 -50.45
N GLY A 7 17.65 -20.62 -51.20
CA GLY A 7 18.39 -19.40 -50.87
C GLY A 7 17.56 -18.46 -49.99
N LEU A 8 17.93 -18.31 -48.71
CA LEU A 8 17.40 -17.22 -47.87
C LEU A 8 17.75 -15.87 -48.51
N PRO A 9 16.82 -14.89 -48.53
CA PRO A 9 17.08 -13.58 -49.11
C PRO A 9 18.25 -12.88 -48.40
N PRO A 10 19.03 -12.05 -49.12
CA PRO A 10 20.19 -11.37 -48.56
C PRO A 10 19.79 -10.53 -47.33
N LYS A 11 20.50 -10.73 -46.22
CA LYS A 11 20.24 -10.03 -44.96
C LYS A 11 20.49 -8.53 -45.15
N THR A 12 19.46 -7.72 -44.96
CA THR A 12 19.61 -6.26 -44.93
C THR A 12 20.31 -5.83 -43.63
N PRO A 13 20.94 -4.64 -43.57
CA PRO A 13 21.62 -4.15 -42.35
C PRO A 13 20.73 -4.02 -41.10
N ASN A 14 19.42 -4.05 -41.30
CA ASN A 14 18.39 -3.98 -40.27
C ASN A 14 17.70 -5.34 -40.01
N TYR A 15 18.18 -6.41 -40.62
CA TYR A 15 17.68 -7.76 -40.37
C TYR A 15 17.89 -8.13 -38.89
N GLY A 16 16.80 -8.49 -38.21
CA GLY A 16 16.81 -8.80 -36.77
C GLY A 16 16.78 -7.58 -35.84
N LYS A 17 16.76 -6.34 -36.36
CA LYS A 17 16.61 -5.12 -35.55
C LYS A 17 15.14 -4.71 -35.48
N THR A 18 14.72 -4.24 -34.30
CA THR A 18 13.37 -3.67 -34.14
C THR A 18 13.31 -2.32 -34.85
N PRO A 19 12.33 -2.08 -35.74
CA PRO A 19 12.16 -0.76 -36.36
C PRO A 19 11.85 0.33 -35.32
N LYS A 20 12.42 1.53 -35.50
CA LYS A 20 12.26 2.66 -34.58
C LYS A 20 10.78 3.00 -34.26
N TYR A 21 9.87 2.82 -35.22
CA TYR A 21 8.45 3.09 -35.00
C TYR A 21 7.81 2.10 -34.02
N ILE A 22 8.26 0.85 -34.00
CA ILE A 22 7.80 -0.16 -33.03
C ILE A 22 8.32 0.17 -31.63
N GLU A 23 9.55 0.67 -31.51
CA GLU A 23 10.11 1.10 -30.24
C GLU A 23 9.34 2.31 -29.66
N LYS A 24 9.05 3.30 -30.50
CA LYS A 24 8.20 4.45 -30.13
C LYS A 24 6.82 4.01 -29.70
N PHE A 25 6.16 3.16 -30.48
CA PHE A 25 4.84 2.63 -30.14
C PHE A 25 4.84 1.89 -28.79
N LYS A 26 5.87 1.06 -28.53
CA LYS A 26 6.03 0.38 -27.24
C LYS A 26 6.25 1.38 -26.09
N ALA A 27 6.99 2.46 -26.32
CA ALA A 27 7.19 3.50 -25.32
C ALA A 27 5.88 4.24 -24.99
N GLU A 28 5.15 4.68 -26.01
CA GLU A 28 3.84 5.33 -25.85
C GLU A 28 2.82 4.41 -25.17
N ALA A 29 2.81 3.12 -25.51
CA ALA A 29 1.93 2.14 -24.88
C ALA A 29 2.25 1.96 -23.38
N ARG A 30 3.54 1.96 -22.99
CA ARG A 30 3.95 1.93 -21.59
C ARG A 30 3.51 3.20 -20.85
N GLU A 31 3.73 4.36 -21.43
CA GLU A 31 3.33 5.64 -20.83
C GLU A 31 1.82 5.73 -20.63
N LYS A 32 1.02 5.36 -21.65
CA LYS A 32 -0.45 5.28 -21.53
C LYS A 32 -0.90 4.27 -20.47
N ALA A 33 -0.19 3.15 -20.33
CA ALA A 33 -0.51 2.16 -19.29
C ALA A 33 -0.26 2.71 -17.88
N ILE A 34 0.85 3.43 -17.68
CA ILE A 34 1.18 4.10 -16.41
C ILE A 34 0.12 5.15 -16.09
N LEU A 35 -0.20 6.04 -17.03
CA LEU A 35 -1.20 7.09 -16.86
C LEU A 35 -2.57 6.50 -16.49
N LYS A 36 -3.00 5.44 -17.20
CA LYS A 36 -4.27 4.76 -16.93
C LYS A 36 -4.30 4.07 -15.56
N GLU A 37 -3.16 3.63 -15.05
CA GLU A 37 -3.04 3.06 -13.71
C GLU A 37 -3.09 4.15 -12.65
N GLU A 38 -2.41 5.28 -12.87
CA GLU A 38 -2.51 6.45 -11.99
C GLU A 38 -3.92 7.03 -11.94
N GLU A 39 -4.62 7.14 -13.07
CA GLU A 39 -6.02 7.57 -13.12
C GLU A 39 -6.93 6.60 -12.36
N ARG A 40 -6.68 5.29 -12.46
CA ARG A 40 -7.41 4.28 -11.68
C ARG A 40 -7.13 4.44 -10.19
N ALA A 41 -5.87 4.55 -9.80
CA ALA A 41 -5.48 4.76 -8.40
C ALA A 41 -6.05 6.08 -7.83
N ALA A 42 -6.09 7.14 -8.64
CA ALA A 42 -6.65 8.44 -8.26
C ALA A 42 -8.16 8.36 -7.97
N LYS A 43 -8.92 7.53 -8.69
CA LYS A 43 -10.35 7.30 -8.41
C LYS A 43 -10.60 6.73 -7.01
N TYR A 44 -9.68 5.92 -6.50
CA TYR A 44 -9.79 5.32 -5.17
C TYR A 44 -9.13 6.16 -4.08
N ARG A 45 -8.42 7.25 -4.44
CA ARG A 45 -7.80 8.17 -3.48
C ARG A 45 -8.86 9.17 -3.00
N PRO A 46 -9.18 9.20 -1.69
CA PRO A 46 -10.10 10.20 -1.17
C PRO A 46 -9.56 11.63 -1.40
N PRO A 47 -10.41 12.62 -1.72
CA PRO A 47 -9.96 14.00 -1.95
C PRO A 47 -9.33 14.59 -0.69
N GLY A 48 -8.27 15.38 -0.87
CA GLY A 48 -7.53 15.99 0.25
C GLY A 48 -6.72 14.99 1.09
N THR A 49 -6.43 13.81 0.55
CA THR A 49 -5.58 12.82 1.22
C THR A 49 -4.30 12.53 0.44
N LYS A 50 -3.23 12.19 1.18
CA LYS A 50 -1.94 11.78 0.65
C LYS A 50 -1.66 10.34 1.09
N GLN A 51 -1.12 9.54 0.19
CA GLN A 51 -0.61 8.22 0.55
C GLN A 51 0.68 8.37 1.35
N ILE A 52 0.76 7.72 2.51
CA ILE A 52 1.99 7.70 3.33
C ILE A 52 3.03 6.76 2.71
N SER A 53 4.31 7.02 2.94
CA SER A 53 5.37 6.12 2.52
C SER A 53 5.32 4.80 3.30
N GLU A 54 5.91 3.74 2.75
CA GLU A 54 5.96 2.46 3.44
C GLU A 54 6.74 2.54 4.76
N GLU A 55 7.85 3.28 4.78
CA GLU A 55 8.66 3.50 5.98
C GLU A 55 7.89 4.22 7.08
N GLU A 56 7.15 5.28 6.72
CA GLU A 56 6.32 6.04 7.66
C GLU A 56 5.15 5.21 8.19
N ARG A 57 4.54 4.38 7.32
CA ARG A 57 3.50 3.42 7.70
C ARG A 57 4.01 2.43 8.74
N VAL A 58 5.17 1.82 8.50
CA VAL A 58 5.76 0.81 9.40
C VAL A 58 6.13 1.45 10.74
N ARG A 59 6.79 2.61 10.74
CA ARG A 59 7.11 3.36 11.97
C ARG A 59 5.85 3.68 12.78
N THR A 60 4.78 4.12 12.11
CA THR A 60 3.51 4.42 12.78
C THR A 60 2.88 3.15 13.37
N LEU A 61 2.92 2.03 12.63
CA LEU A 61 2.41 0.75 13.08
C LEU A 61 3.15 0.23 14.32
N GLU A 62 4.48 0.33 14.34
CA GLU A 62 5.30 -0.02 15.51
C GLU A 62 4.90 0.80 16.74
N GLN A 63 4.75 2.12 16.59
CA GLN A 63 4.31 2.99 17.68
C GLN A 63 2.91 2.61 18.19
N LEU A 64 1.98 2.27 17.30
CA LEU A 64 0.63 1.84 17.67
C LEU A 64 0.66 0.52 18.47
N LEU A 65 1.52 -0.42 18.09
CA LEU A 65 1.68 -1.70 18.80
C LEU A 65 2.26 -1.51 20.20
N VAL A 66 3.26 -0.64 20.35
CA VAL A 66 3.82 -0.26 21.67
C VAL A 66 2.72 0.34 22.55
N ASN A 67 1.97 1.31 22.03
CA ASN A 67 0.87 1.95 22.76
C ASN A 67 -0.23 0.94 23.14
N LYS A 68 -0.55 -0.02 22.27
CA LYS A 68 -1.51 -1.10 22.56
C LYS A 68 -1.05 -1.93 23.77
N ASN A 69 0.21 -2.35 23.78
CA ASN A 69 0.77 -3.14 24.87
C ASN A 69 0.76 -2.39 26.19
N GLU A 70 1.05 -1.08 26.18
CA GLU A 70 0.95 -0.24 27.37
C GLU A 70 -0.48 -0.15 27.91
N VAL A 71 -1.48 0.03 27.05
CA VAL A 71 -2.89 0.06 27.45
C VAL A 71 -3.35 -1.29 28.00
N MET A 72 -2.94 -2.39 27.36
CA MET A 72 -3.21 -3.74 27.88
C MET A 72 -2.58 -3.95 29.26
N LYS A 73 -1.33 -3.51 29.46
CA LYS A 73 -0.67 -3.58 30.77
C LYS A 73 -1.43 -2.80 31.83
N MET A 74 -1.91 -1.59 31.51
CA MET A 74 -2.73 -0.80 32.44
C MET A 74 -4.05 -1.51 32.78
N LEU A 75 -4.71 -2.14 31.80
CA LEU A 75 -5.91 -2.96 32.05
C LEU A 75 -5.62 -4.14 32.98
N MET A 76 -4.50 -4.84 32.76
CA MET A 76 -4.09 -5.98 33.59
C MET A 76 -3.70 -5.57 35.02
N GLN A 77 -3.29 -4.33 35.23
CA GLN A 77 -2.97 -3.79 36.56
C GLN A 77 -4.22 -3.39 37.37
N LEU A 78 -5.40 -3.33 36.74
CA LEU A 78 -6.63 -3.03 37.46
C LEU A 78 -6.97 -4.14 38.47
N PRO A 79 -7.48 -3.79 39.66
CA PRO A 79 -7.88 -4.79 40.63
C PRO A 79 -9.06 -5.60 40.10
N ILE A 80 -9.07 -6.90 40.42
CA ILE A 80 -10.13 -7.84 40.03
C ILE A 80 -11.50 -7.33 40.51
N THR A 81 -11.55 -6.72 41.70
CA THR A 81 -12.78 -6.15 42.26
C THR A 81 -12.87 -4.65 41.98
N LEU A 82 -13.73 -4.27 41.03
CA LEU A 82 -13.99 -2.87 40.67
C LEU A 82 -15.10 -2.27 41.55
N ARG A 83 -14.77 -2.03 42.83
CA ARG A 83 -15.75 -1.60 43.85
C ARG A 83 -16.26 -0.18 43.66
N THR A 84 -15.41 0.72 43.19
CA THR A 84 -15.75 2.14 43.00
C THR A 84 -16.14 2.42 41.55
N ASP A 85 -17.05 3.37 41.33
CA ASP A 85 -17.43 3.77 39.97
C ASP A 85 -16.28 4.44 39.19
N SER A 86 -15.33 5.07 39.88
CA SER A 86 -14.10 5.58 39.26
C SER A 86 -13.30 4.46 38.57
N LEU A 87 -13.05 3.35 39.27
CA LEU A 87 -12.38 2.16 38.70
C LEU A 87 -13.14 1.56 37.51
N LYS A 88 -14.48 1.49 37.58
CA LYS A 88 -15.30 1.00 36.46
C LYS A 88 -15.21 1.93 35.24
N SER A 89 -15.23 3.24 35.47
CA SER A 89 -15.06 4.25 34.43
C SER A 89 -13.68 4.17 33.79
N GLN A 90 -12.62 4.07 34.60
CA GLN A 90 -11.25 3.90 34.12
C GLN A 90 -11.09 2.65 33.26
N LYS A 91 -11.65 1.51 33.69
CA LYS A 91 -11.67 0.27 32.89
C LYS A 91 -12.33 0.51 31.53
N THR A 92 -13.54 1.06 31.53
CA THR A 92 -14.31 1.34 30.31
C THR A 92 -13.52 2.27 29.36
N GLN A 93 -12.84 3.28 29.89
CA GLN A 93 -12.02 4.20 29.09
C GLN A 93 -10.82 3.49 28.46
N LEU A 94 -10.12 2.65 29.23
CA LEU A 94 -8.99 1.87 28.72
C LEU A 94 -9.44 0.84 27.66
N GLU A 95 -10.57 0.17 27.86
CA GLU A 95 -11.15 -0.76 26.88
C GLU A 95 -11.53 -0.04 25.57
N LYS A 96 -12.20 1.12 25.66
CA LYS A 96 -12.51 1.94 24.47
C LYS A 96 -11.25 2.40 23.74
N LYS A 97 -10.22 2.80 24.50
CA LYS A 97 -8.93 3.19 23.92
C LYS A 97 -8.26 2.01 23.22
N LEU A 98 -8.32 0.82 23.82
CA LEU A 98 -7.80 -0.42 23.24
C LEU A 98 -8.53 -0.75 21.92
N GLU A 99 -9.86 -0.72 21.92
CA GLU A 99 -10.67 -0.97 20.72
C GLU A 99 -10.32 0.02 19.60
N GLN A 100 -10.17 1.30 19.93
CA GLN A 100 -9.77 2.31 18.96
C GLN A 100 -8.36 2.04 18.39
N LEU A 101 -7.40 1.68 19.25
CA LEU A 101 -6.05 1.33 18.81
C LEU A 101 -6.05 0.11 17.89
N GLU A 102 -6.85 -0.92 18.18
CA GLU A 102 -6.96 -2.11 17.35
C GLU A 102 -7.51 -1.80 15.95
N LYS A 103 -8.57 -0.98 15.86
CA LYS A 103 -9.09 -0.51 14.57
C LYS A 103 -8.06 0.31 13.79
N THR A 104 -7.32 1.18 14.47
CA THR A 104 -6.25 1.95 13.83
C THR A 104 -5.11 1.05 13.36
N ILE A 105 -4.68 0.07 14.16
CA ILE A 105 -3.67 -0.93 13.76
C ILE A 105 -4.12 -1.69 12.53
N GLU A 106 -5.38 -2.14 12.49
CA GLU A 106 -5.95 -2.84 11.34
C GLU A 106 -5.89 -1.97 10.07
N MET A 107 -6.22 -0.68 10.17
CA MET A 107 -6.11 0.27 9.07
C MET A 107 -4.67 0.42 8.58
N PHE A 108 -3.69 0.56 9.49
CA PHE A 108 -2.28 0.72 9.15
C PHE A 108 -1.58 -0.57 8.71
N SER A 109 -2.16 -1.74 9.02
CA SER A 109 -1.68 -3.04 8.57
C SER A 109 -1.91 -3.26 7.06
N ARG A 110 -2.80 -2.47 6.44
CA ARG A 110 -3.06 -2.51 4.99
C ARG A 110 -1.87 -1.96 4.22
N ARG A 111 -1.63 -2.48 3.00
CA ARG A 111 -0.50 -2.06 2.15
C ARG A 111 -0.52 -0.57 1.81
N THR A 112 -1.71 -0.01 1.58
CA THR A 112 -1.89 1.38 1.17
C THR A 112 -2.75 2.10 2.20
N VAL A 113 -2.21 3.19 2.75
CA VAL A 113 -2.89 4.01 3.76
C VAL A 113 -2.85 5.46 3.28
N TYR A 114 -4.01 6.12 3.38
CA TYR A 114 -4.18 7.52 3.02
C TYR A 114 -4.42 8.34 4.29
N VAL A 115 -3.68 9.42 4.47
CA VAL A 115 -3.85 10.37 5.56
C VAL A 115 -4.28 11.72 5.00
N LYS A 116 -5.00 12.50 5.81
CA LYS A 116 -5.40 13.86 5.41
C LYS A 116 -4.14 14.68 5.11
N ALA A 117 -4.09 15.29 3.94
CA ALA A 117 -3.04 16.25 3.61
C ALA A 117 -3.31 17.53 4.41
N ASN A 118 -2.36 17.91 5.26
CA ASN A 118 -2.38 19.20 5.95
C ASN A 118 -1.91 20.32 5.02
#